data_AF-A0A8S3JXZ8-F1
#
_entry.id   AF-A0A8S3JXZ8-F1
#
_cell.length_a   1.000
_cell.length_b   1.000
_cell.length_c   1.000
_cell.angle_alpha   90.00
_cell.angle_beta   90.00
_cell.angle_gamma   90.00
#
_symmetry.space_group_name_H-M   'P 1'
#
loop_
_entity.id
_entity.type
_entity.pdbx_description
1 polymer ?
#
loop_
_entity_poly.entity_id
_entity_poly.type
_entity_poly.pdbx_seq_one_letter_code
_entity_poly.pdbx_strand_id
1 'polypeptide(L)'
;TNLSSYVYNKLLQKPNDLTEEVIYSINLPSSPTPIVCLLIPGLLHGTHMERIQFWERNLSQVAIVILSAAVEKGNKSEEAQIQTAYEDIITKFKEIRQLYPNHHIMFLGWNVGCILALKAAL
;
A
#
# COMPACT_ATOMS: atom_id res chain seq x y z
N THR A 1 -7.09 -10.56 -22.34
CA THR A 1 -7.23 -9.81 -21.08
C THR A 1 -5.89 -9.20 -20.75
N ASN A 2 -5.80 -7.87 -20.67
CA ASN A 2 -4.52 -7.17 -20.45
C ASN A 2 -3.99 -7.55 -19.05
N LEU A 3 -2.76 -8.06 -18.95
CA LEU A 3 -2.16 -8.56 -17.70
C LEU A 3 -2.24 -7.48 -16.59
N SER A 4 -2.07 -6.22 -16.98
CA SER A 4 -2.26 -5.04 -16.15
C SER A 4 -3.65 -4.96 -15.49
N SER A 5 -4.73 -5.18 -16.26
CA SER A 5 -6.10 -5.14 -15.75
C SER A 5 -6.42 -6.33 -14.83
N TYR A 6 -5.86 -7.51 -15.10
CA TYR A 6 -6.01 -8.67 -14.22
C TYR A 6 -5.33 -8.46 -12.87
N VAL A 7 -4.09 -7.95 -12.88
CA VAL A 7 -3.32 -7.69 -11.66
C VAL A 7 -3.96 -6.58 -10.84
N TYR A 8 -4.41 -5.50 -11.49
CA TYR A 8 -5.18 -4.42 -10.87
C TYR A 8 -6.42 -4.96 -10.13
N ASN A 9 -7.23 -5.78 -10.80
CA ASN A 9 -8.44 -6.36 -10.21
C ASN A 9 -8.16 -7.34 -9.08
N LYS A 10 -7.02 -8.04 -9.10
CA LYS A 10 -6.64 -9.00 -8.05
C LYS A 10 -6.16 -8.31 -6.77
N LEU A 11 -5.35 -7.27 -6.91
CA LEU A 11 -4.81 -6.52 -5.77
C LEU A 11 -5.85 -5.63 -5.08
N LEU A 12 -6.90 -5.20 -5.80
CA LEU A 12 -8.01 -4.42 -5.24
C LEU A 12 -9.10 -5.25 -4.53
N GLN A 13 -8.97 -6.58 -4.49
CA GLN A 13 -9.94 -7.40 -3.75
C GLN A 13 -9.80 -7.10 -2.25
N LYS A 14 -10.87 -6.57 -1.66
CA LYS A 14 -10.99 -6.39 -0.21
C LYS A 14 -11.08 -7.76 0.46
N PRO A 15 -10.50 -7.96 1.65
CA PRO A 15 -10.82 -9.11 2.48
C PRO A 15 -12.33 -9.18 2.73
N ASN A 16 -12.92 -10.38 2.63
CA ASN A 16 -14.38 -10.58 2.69
C ASN A 16 -15.02 -10.27 4.06
N ASP A 17 -14.22 -10.01 5.10
CA ASP A 17 -14.69 -9.72 6.46
C ASP A 17 -14.09 -8.41 6.96
N LEU A 18 -14.67 -7.24 6.70
CA LEU A 18 -14.20 -6.01 7.36
C LEU A 18 -15.32 -5.01 7.67
N THR A 19 -15.48 -4.75 8.97
CA THR A 19 -15.95 -3.49 9.58
C THR A 19 -14.95 -2.33 9.41
N GLU A 20 -13.94 -2.52 8.55
CA GLU A 20 -12.77 -1.65 8.36
C GLU A 20 -12.83 -0.97 6.98
N GLU A 21 -12.43 0.29 6.92
CA GLU A 21 -12.37 1.07 5.68
C GLU A 21 -10.94 1.07 5.16
N VAL A 22 -10.55 0.02 4.45
CA VAL A 22 -9.21 -0.02 3.86
C VAL A 22 -9.18 0.81 2.57
N ILE A 23 -8.34 1.84 2.55
CA ILE A 23 -8.09 2.64 1.35
C ILE A 23 -6.94 1.95 0.59
N TYR A 24 -7.30 1.37 -0.54
CA TYR A 24 -6.35 0.79 -1.48
C TYR A 24 -6.40 1.54 -2.81
N SER A 25 -5.24 1.91 -3.33
CA SER A 25 -5.11 2.43 -4.70
C SER A 25 -3.90 1.80 -5.38
N ILE A 26 -4.00 1.66 -6.71
CA ILE A 26 -2.93 1.15 -7.56
C ILE A 26 -2.81 2.10 -8.74
N ASN A 27 -1.64 2.69 -8.92
CA ASN A 27 -1.32 3.52 -10.07
C ASN A 27 -0.26 2.84 -10.91
N LEU A 28 -0.56 2.73 -12.19
CA LEU A 28 0.31 2.11 -13.17
C LEU A 28 1.00 3.19 -13.99
N PRO A 29 2.31 3.05 -14.25
CA PRO A 29 3.02 3.96 -15.13
C PRO A 29 2.61 3.74 -16.58
N SER A 30 2.75 4.80 -17.39
CA SER A 30 2.51 4.76 -18.84
C SER A 30 3.52 3.90 -19.58
N SER A 31 4.69 3.66 -18.98
CA SER A 31 5.78 2.84 -19.53
C SER A 31 6.09 1.66 -18.61
N PRO A 32 6.52 0.50 -19.15
CA PRO A 32 6.95 -0.63 -18.34
C PRO A 32 8.05 -0.23 -17.35
N THR A 33 7.97 -0.73 -16.12
CA THR A 33 8.95 -0.48 -15.05
C THR A 33 9.26 -1.77 -14.31
N PRO A 34 10.51 -1.99 -13.86
CA PRO A 34 10.85 -3.10 -12.97
C PRO A 34 10.60 -2.75 -11.49
N ILE A 35 9.98 -1.61 -11.17
CA ILE A 35 9.85 -1.12 -9.79
C ILE A 35 8.39 -1.14 -9.35
N VAL A 36 8.13 -1.74 -8.19
CA VAL A 36 6.88 -1.60 -7.45
C VAL A 36 7.16 -0.81 -6.17
N CYS A 37 6.44 0.28 -5.96
CA CYS A 37 6.46 1.07 -4.74
C CYS A 37 5.25 0.73 -3.88
N LEU A 38 5.49 0.18 -2.69
CA LEU A 38 4.46 0.05 -1.65
C LEU A 38 4.50 1.32 -0.78
N LEU A 39 3.51 2.19 -0.99
CA LEU A 39 3.32 3.44 -0.28
C LEU A 39 2.49 3.19 0.99
N ILE A 40 3.06 3.53 2.14
CA ILE A 40 2.52 3.23 3.47
C ILE A 40 2.26 4.57 4.17
N PRO A 41 0.99 4.95 4.37
CA PRO A 41 0.67 6.17 5.08
C PRO A 41 0.92 6.03 6.58
N GLY A 42 0.89 7.16 7.29
CA GLY A 42 0.78 7.16 8.75
C GLY A 42 -0.64 6.81 9.19
N LEU A 43 -0.85 6.73 10.51
CA LEU A 43 -2.20 6.63 11.08
C LEU A 43 -3.03 7.83 10.61
N LEU A 44 -4.18 7.57 9.99
CA LEU A 44 -4.94 8.58 9.25
C LEU A 44 -5.69 9.50 10.21
N HIS A 45 -5.08 10.65 10.54
CA HIS A 45 -5.73 11.78 11.19
C HIS A 45 -5.73 13.00 10.24
N GLY A 46 -6.85 13.20 9.55
CA GLY A 46 -7.35 14.50 9.06
C GLY A 46 -6.59 15.34 8.02
N THR A 47 -5.27 15.19 7.80
CA THR A 47 -4.50 16.08 6.88
C THR A 47 -3.38 15.39 6.10
N HIS A 48 -3.29 14.06 6.16
CA HIS A 48 -2.16 13.32 5.57
C HIS A 48 -2.34 12.93 4.10
N MET A 49 -3.56 12.99 3.56
CA MET A 49 -3.83 12.45 2.24
C MET A 49 -3.19 13.25 1.10
N GLU A 50 -3.07 14.56 1.22
CA GLU A 50 -2.46 15.40 0.18
C GLU A 50 -0.97 15.04 -0.03
N ARG A 51 -0.25 14.72 1.05
CA ARG A 51 1.16 14.32 0.96
C ARG A 51 1.33 12.93 0.37
N ILE A 52 0.43 12.02 0.68
CA ILE A 52 0.41 10.67 0.09
C ILE A 52 0.09 10.77 -1.41
N GLN A 53 -0.91 11.56 -1.79
CA GLN A 53 -1.26 11.81 -3.18
C GLN A 53 -0.12 12.48 -3.97
N PHE A 54 0.65 13.37 -3.33
CA PHE A 54 1.86 13.92 -3.94
C PHE A 54 2.84 12.81 -4.34
N TRP A 55 3.15 11.89 -3.42
CA TRP A 55 4.07 10.79 -3.72
C TRP A 55 3.50 9.81 -4.72
N GLU A 56 2.22 9.47 -4.59
CA GLU A 56 1.49 8.61 -5.50
C GLU A 56 1.60 9.11 -6.95
N ARG A 57 1.30 10.39 -7.18
CA ARG A 57 1.34 11.03 -8.52
C ARG A 57 2.75 11.11 -9.12
N ASN A 58 3.77 11.39 -8.29
CA ASN A 58 5.13 11.56 -8.79
C ASN A 58 5.79 10.20 -9.06
N LEU A 59 5.57 9.22 -8.16
CA LEU A 59 6.17 7.89 -8.31
C LEU A 59 5.46 7.05 -9.38
N SER A 60 4.17 7.28 -9.63
CA SER A 60 3.45 6.56 -10.69
C SER A 60 3.98 6.87 -12.09
N GLN A 61 4.88 7.85 -12.25
CA GLN A 61 5.55 8.11 -13.53
C GLN A 61 6.66 7.09 -13.83
N VAL A 62 7.21 6.44 -12.80
CA VAL A 62 8.40 5.59 -12.89
C VAL A 62 8.26 4.22 -12.21
N ALA A 63 7.23 4.03 -11.40
CA ALA A 63 6.98 2.81 -10.64
C ALA A 63 5.48 2.44 -10.66
N ILE A 64 5.18 1.16 -10.46
CA ILE A 64 3.83 0.74 -10.06
C ILE A 64 3.66 1.15 -8.61
N VAL A 65 2.74 2.04 -8.30
CA VAL A 65 2.51 2.52 -6.93
C VAL A 65 1.29 1.84 -6.35
N ILE A 66 1.45 1.20 -5.19
CA ILE A 66 0.38 0.56 -4.44
C ILE A 66 0.28 1.26 -3.09
N LEU A 67 -0.86 1.86 -2.80
CA LEU A 67 -1.19 2.42 -1.49
C LEU A 67 -1.92 1.39 -0.65
N SER A 68 -1.42 1.12 0.56
CA SER A 68 -2.06 0.24 1.54
C SER A 68 -2.35 1.02 2.81
N ALA A 69 -3.62 1.26 3.12
CA ALA A 69 -4.02 2.05 4.28
C ALA A 69 -5.20 1.41 5.01
N ALA A 70 -4.91 0.56 5.99
CA ALA A 70 -5.92 0.05 6.91
C ALA A 70 -6.45 1.20 7.79
N VAL A 71 -7.72 1.57 7.60
CA VAL A 71 -8.43 2.51 8.49
C VAL A 71 -9.52 1.75 9.22
N GLU A 72 -9.27 1.40 10.47
CA GLU A 72 -10.32 0.83 11.30
C GLU A 72 -11.20 1.93 11.89
N LYS A 73 -12.52 1.81 11.70
CA LYS A 73 -13.50 2.64 12.39
C LYS A 73 -13.71 2.09 13.81
N GLY A 74 -13.25 2.81 14.84
CA GLY A 74 -13.53 2.48 16.24
C GLY A 74 -12.47 2.99 17.23
N ASN A 75 -12.78 2.89 18.54
CA ASN A 75 -11.86 3.24 19.63
C ASN A 75 -10.88 2.10 19.94
N LYS A 76 -10.11 1.62 18.96
CA LYS A 76 -8.98 0.71 19.24
C LYS A 76 -7.78 1.51 19.73
N SER A 77 -6.97 0.91 20.61
CA SER A 77 -5.68 1.50 21.01
C SER A 77 -4.78 1.72 19.79
N GLU A 78 -3.90 2.72 19.86
CA GLU A 78 -2.92 2.99 18.79
C GLU A 78 -2.06 1.76 18.47
N GLU A 79 -1.68 1.00 19.50
CA GLU A 79 -0.90 -0.25 19.35
C GLU A 79 -1.62 -1.29 18.49
N ALA A 80 -2.93 -1.47 18.71
CA ALA A 80 -3.72 -2.40 17.91
C ALA A 80 -3.83 -1.93 16.45
N GLN A 81 -4.01 -0.62 16.22
CA GLN A 81 -4.05 -0.05 14.88
C GLN A 81 -2.71 -0.23 14.13
N ILE A 82 -1.59 -0.02 14.82
CA ILE A 82 -0.25 -0.22 14.26
C ILE A 82 -0.03 -1.69 13.89
N GLN A 83 -0.48 -2.63 14.74
CA GLN A 83 -0.36 -4.05 14.48
C GLN A 83 -1.21 -4.48 13.28
N THR A 84 -2.47 -4.06 13.20
CA THR A 84 -3.36 -4.31 12.04
C THR A 84 -2.74 -3.76 10.75
N ALA A 85 -2.25 -2.51 10.77
CA ALA A 85 -1.61 -1.89 9.62
C ALA A 85 -0.35 -2.66 9.17
N TYR A 86 0.44 -3.15 10.13
CA TYR A 86 1.61 -3.97 9.83
C TYR A 86 1.24 -5.30 9.14
N GLU A 87 0.22 -5.99 9.63
CA GLU A 87 -0.25 -7.26 9.06
C GLU A 87 -0.79 -7.09 7.64
N ASP A 88 -1.52 -6.00 7.38
CA ASP A 88 -1.98 -5.62 6.04
C ASP A 88 -0.79 -5.39 5.08
N ILE A 89 0.22 -4.61 5.50
CA ILE A 89 1.42 -4.34 4.71
C ILE A 89 2.16 -5.63 4.34
N ILE A 90 2.35 -6.54 5.29
CA ILE A 90 3.02 -7.83 5.05
C ILE A 90 2.21 -8.70 4.09
N THR A 91 0.89 -8.72 4.25
CA THR A 91 0.00 -9.45 3.35
C THR A 91 0.11 -8.91 1.93
N LYS A 92 0.05 -7.58 1.76
CA LYS A 92 0.23 -6.95 0.44
C LYS A 92 1.61 -7.17 -0.13
N PHE A 93 2.67 -7.10 0.67
CA PHE A 93 4.01 -7.41 0.20
C PHE A 93 4.11 -8.83 -0.38
N LYS A 94 3.52 -9.83 0.28
CA LYS A 94 3.49 -11.21 -0.23
C LYS A 94 2.73 -11.31 -1.55
N GLU A 95 1.58 -10.67 -1.67
CA GLU A 95 0.81 -10.62 -2.92
C GLU A 95 1.60 -9.95 -4.06
N ILE A 96 2.25 -8.81 -3.78
CA ILE A 96 3.09 -8.11 -4.75
C ILE A 96 4.23 -9.00 -5.21
N ARG A 97 4.91 -9.70 -4.28
CA ARG A 97 6.00 -10.63 -4.62
C ARG A 97 5.54 -11.79 -5.50
N GLN A 98 4.33 -12.30 -5.28
CA GLN A 98 3.76 -13.36 -6.12
C GLN A 98 3.42 -12.85 -7.53
N LEU A 99 2.91 -11.62 -7.65
CA LEU A 99 2.48 -11.05 -8.93
C LEU A 99 3.65 -10.44 -9.73
N TYR A 100 4.67 -9.95 -9.04
CA TYR A 100 5.82 -9.28 -9.61
C TYR A 100 7.13 -9.92 -9.09
N PRO A 101 7.38 -11.21 -9.37
CA PRO A 101 8.51 -11.94 -8.78
C PRO A 101 9.88 -11.36 -9.14
N ASN A 102 10.00 -10.75 -10.33
CA ASN A 102 11.24 -10.18 -10.85
C ASN A 102 11.35 -8.66 -10.65
N HIS A 103 10.42 -8.02 -9.93
CA HIS A 103 10.48 -6.57 -9.71
C HIS A 103 11.22 -6.22 -8.42
N HIS A 104 11.87 -5.06 -8.44
CA HIS A 104 12.38 -4.42 -7.24
C HIS A 104 11.21 -3.82 -6.47
N ILE A 105 11.09 -4.16 -5.19
CA ILE A 105 10.06 -3.61 -4.31
C ILE A 105 10.70 -2.54 -3.44
N MET A 106 10.17 -1.33 -3.55
CA MET A 106 10.53 -0.18 -2.74
C MET A 106 9.42 0.05 -1.72
N PHE A 107 9.77 0.17 -0.45
CA PHE A 107 8.84 0.61 0.59
C PHE A 107 9.01 2.12 0.80
N LEU A 108 7.91 2.86 0.78
CA LEU A 108 7.91 4.28 1.10
C LEU A 108 6.91 4.56 2.20
N GLY A 109 7.39 5.01 3.35
CA GLY A 109 6.56 5.31 4.50
C GLY A 109 6.39 6.81 4.75
N TRP A 110 5.30 7.18 5.42
CA TRP A 110 5.10 8.52 5.99
C TRP A 110 4.77 8.43 7.49
N ASN A 111 5.45 9.23 8.32
CA ASN A 111 5.27 9.24 9.79
C ASN A 111 5.43 7.83 10.39
N VAL A 112 4.43 7.29 11.10
CA VAL A 112 4.41 5.89 11.58
C VAL A 112 4.56 4.89 10.43
N GLY A 113 4.11 5.24 9.22
CA GLY A 113 4.34 4.45 8.02
C GLY A 113 5.81 4.24 7.69
N CYS A 114 6.72 5.15 8.08
CA CYS A 114 8.17 4.95 7.94
C CYS A 114 8.66 3.78 8.80
N ILE A 115 8.14 3.67 10.03
CA ILE A 115 8.49 2.60 10.96
C ILE A 115 7.94 1.27 10.45
N LEU A 116 6.69 1.27 9.96
CA LEU A 116 6.07 0.10 9.35
C LEU A 116 6.81 -0.36 8.08
N ALA A 117 7.19 0.58 7.22
CA ALA A 117 8.00 0.32 6.03
C ALA A 117 9.35 -0.31 6.38
N LEU A 118 10.04 0.24 7.39
CA LEU A 118 11.31 -0.31 7.86
C LEU A 118 11.13 -1.73 8.41
N LYS A 119 10.11 -1.93 9.25
CA LYS A 119 9.81 -3.24 9.85
C LYS A 119 9.46 -4.29 8.79
N ALA A 120 8.75 -3.91 7.73
CA ALA A 120 8.39 -4.81 6.64
C ALA A 120 9.56 -5.13 5.69
N ALA A 121 10.61 -4.31 5.69
CA ALA A 121 11.79 -4.49 4.85
C ALA A 121 12.87 -5.39 5.50
N LEU A 122 12.80 -5.62 6.81
CA LEU A 122 13.68 -6.50 7.59
C LEU A 122 13.19 -7.95 7.58
#